data_AF-A0A6G6W6U5-F1
#
_entry.id   AF-A0A6G6W6U5-F1
#
_cell.length_a   1.000
_cell.length_b   1.000
_cell.length_c   1.000
_cell.angle_alpha   90.00
_cell.angle_beta   90.00
_cell.angle_gamma   90.00
#
_symmetry.space_group_name_H-M   'P 1'
#
loop_
_entity.id
_entity.type
_entity.pdbx_description
1 polymer ?
#
loop_
_entity_poly.entity_id
_entity_poly.type
_entity_poly.pdbx_seq_one_letter_code
_entity_poly.pdbx_strand_id
1 'polypeptide(L)'
;MTDAPATADAIEPPVKRVGLVKAAGILGILAGILLIVVAIIAWIAVTSQLTAENITVPDDASAFAGQQVTGPLTAYVQAETINKHALEASGGKTYAELDQDDPVRNTVMQASFLRASLYTSVVAYGVCLFAAAVGVLAILFGWAIRRLADTPVVIKRTAFAAAP
;
A
#
# COMPACT_ATOMS: atom_id res chain seq x y z
N MET A 1 -7.62 66.08 -14.46
CA MET A 1 -7.72 64.62 -14.27
C MET A 1 -6.79 64.01 -15.30
N THR A 2 -5.56 63.73 -14.90
CA THR A 2 -4.51 63.22 -15.79
C THR A 2 -4.44 61.71 -15.56
N ASP A 3 -4.89 60.93 -16.53
CA ASP A 3 -4.76 59.47 -16.50
C ASP A 3 -3.27 59.10 -16.55
N ALA A 4 -2.76 58.54 -15.46
CA ALA A 4 -1.45 57.91 -15.46
C ALA A 4 -1.52 56.64 -16.32
N PRO A 5 -0.55 56.40 -17.23
CA PRO A 5 -0.57 55.19 -18.05
C PRO A 5 -0.38 53.97 -17.14
N ALA A 6 -1.41 53.14 -17.03
CA ALA A 6 -1.32 51.84 -16.37
C ALA A 6 -0.31 50.98 -17.14
N THR A 7 0.87 50.76 -16.57
CA THR A 7 1.87 49.84 -17.12
C THR A 7 1.24 48.45 -17.22
N ALA A 8 1.06 47.93 -18.43
CA ALA A 8 0.46 46.61 -18.63
C ALA A 8 1.37 45.52 -18.02
N ASP A 9 0.77 44.61 -17.25
CA ASP A 9 1.45 43.43 -16.71
C ASP A 9 2.05 42.61 -17.86
N ALA A 10 3.34 42.27 -17.76
CA ALA A 10 4.04 41.49 -18.77
C ALA A 10 4.12 40.01 -18.35
N ILE A 11 3.72 39.11 -19.25
CA ILE A 11 3.92 37.67 -19.10
C ILE A 11 5.33 37.37 -19.64
N GLU A 12 6.29 37.18 -18.75
CA GLU A 12 7.68 36.89 -19.11
C GLU A 12 8.00 35.44 -18.73
N PRO A 13 8.75 34.67 -19.56
CA PRO A 13 9.11 33.31 -19.21
C PRO A 13 9.94 33.27 -17.91
N PRO A 14 9.81 32.21 -17.09
CA PRO A 14 10.46 32.12 -15.79
C PRO A 14 11.99 32.24 -15.90
N VAL A 15 12.57 33.13 -15.08
CA VAL A 15 14.00 33.48 -15.06
C VAL A 15 14.93 32.31 -14.67
N LYS A 16 14.40 31.27 -14.00
CA LYS A 16 15.13 30.04 -13.61
C LYS A 16 14.64 28.83 -14.40
N ARG A 17 15.59 28.02 -14.90
CA ARG A 17 15.30 26.74 -15.56
C ARG A 17 14.68 25.73 -14.57
N VAL A 18 13.36 25.55 -14.62
CA VAL A 18 12.61 24.56 -13.80
C VAL A 18 12.72 23.11 -14.33
N GLY A 19 13.68 22.83 -15.22
CA GLY A 19 13.83 21.52 -15.87
C GLY A 19 13.99 20.37 -14.87
N LEU A 20 14.73 20.59 -13.77
CA LEU A 20 14.90 19.59 -12.71
C LEU A 20 13.57 19.27 -12.01
N VAL A 21 12.73 20.27 -11.77
CA VAL A 21 11.41 20.08 -11.14
C VAL A 21 10.48 19.26 -12.04
N LYS A 22 10.49 19.55 -13.36
CA LYS A 22 9.74 18.76 -14.34
C LYS A 22 10.21 17.31 -14.41
N ALA A 23 11.52 17.10 -14.40
CA ALA A 23 12.11 15.75 -14.39
C ALA A 23 11.75 14.99 -13.10
N ALA A 24 11.82 15.64 -11.93
CA ALA A 24 11.44 15.04 -10.65
C ALA A 24 9.95 14.64 -10.62
N GLY A 25 9.05 15.47 -11.18
CA GLY A 25 7.63 15.14 -11.31
C GLY A 25 7.39 13.90 -12.18
N ILE A 26 8.09 13.80 -13.33
CA ILE A 26 8.00 12.63 -14.21
C ILE A 26 8.53 11.38 -13.51
N LEU A 27 9.69 11.46 -12.88
CA LEU A 27 10.28 10.35 -12.15
C LEU A 27 9.36 9.85 -11.03
N GLY A 28 8.72 10.76 -10.29
CA GLY A 28 7.74 10.41 -9.25
C GLY A 28 6.55 9.62 -9.80
N ILE A 29 6.00 10.04 -10.94
CA ILE A 29 4.91 9.32 -11.62
C ILE A 29 5.38 7.92 -12.06
N LEU A 30 6.54 7.82 -12.71
CA LEU A 30 7.07 6.54 -13.19
C LEU A 30 7.36 5.58 -12.03
N ALA A 31 7.96 6.08 -10.94
CA ALA A 31 8.20 5.30 -9.73
C ALA A 31 6.88 4.82 -9.10
N GLY A 32 5.85 5.68 -9.05
CA GLY A 32 4.55 5.29 -8.52
C GLY A 32 3.84 4.22 -9.37
N ILE A 33 3.90 4.33 -10.70
CA ILE A 33 3.38 3.30 -11.61
C ILE A 33 4.12 1.98 -11.39
N LEU A 34 5.45 2.03 -11.30
CA LEU A 34 6.28 0.85 -11.06
C LEU A 34 5.89 0.15 -9.75
N LEU A 35 5.71 0.91 -8.66
CA LEU A 35 5.29 0.35 -7.36
C LEU A 35 3.94 -0.36 -7.45
N ILE A 36 2.97 0.22 -8.15
CA ILE A 36 1.64 -0.40 -8.34
C ILE A 36 1.77 -1.70 -9.13
N VAL A 37 2.55 -1.71 -10.23
CA VAL A 37 2.75 -2.91 -11.05
C VAL A 37 3.40 -4.02 -10.23
N VAL A 38 4.45 -3.72 -9.48
CA VAL A 38 5.12 -4.70 -8.62
C VAL A 38 4.17 -5.23 -7.54
N ALA A 39 3.38 -4.36 -6.92
CA ALA A 39 2.39 -4.75 -5.92
C ALA A 39 1.33 -5.71 -6.48
N ILE A 40 0.84 -5.45 -7.71
CA ILE A 40 -0.14 -6.31 -8.38
C ILE A 40 0.48 -7.68 -8.69
N ILE A 41 1.71 -7.72 -9.22
CA ILE A 41 2.40 -8.97 -9.53
C ILE A 41 2.60 -9.79 -8.25
N ALA A 42 3.05 -9.15 -7.17
CA ALA A 42 3.24 -9.82 -5.88
C ALA A 42 1.92 -10.35 -5.30
N TRP A 43 0.82 -9.55 -5.37
CA TRP A 43 -0.51 -9.98 -4.93
C TRP A 43 -0.98 -11.24 -5.67
N ILE A 44 -0.80 -11.26 -7.00
CA ILE A 44 -1.16 -12.42 -7.83
C ILE A 44 -0.31 -13.63 -7.43
N ALA A 45 1.00 -13.46 -7.24
CA ALA A 45 1.88 -14.55 -6.85
C ALA A 45 1.48 -15.19 -5.51
N VAL A 46 1.16 -14.38 -4.49
CA VAL A 46 0.66 -14.87 -3.19
C VAL A 46 -0.67 -15.61 -3.35
N THR A 47 -1.58 -15.05 -4.16
CA THR A 47 -2.89 -15.67 -4.43
C THR A 47 -2.77 -17.02 -5.11
N SER A 48 -1.89 -17.13 -6.11
CA SER A 48 -1.63 -18.39 -6.80
C SER A 48 -1.05 -19.44 -5.86
N GLN A 49 -0.14 -19.06 -4.95
CA GLN A 49 0.41 -19.99 -3.95
C GLN A 49 -0.67 -20.48 -2.98
N LEU A 50 -1.48 -19.58 -2.41
CA LEU A 50 -2.57 -19.97 -1.51
C LEU A 50 -3.60 -20.89 -2.19
N THR A 51 -3.97 -20.55 -3.42
CA THR A 51 -4.94 -21.33 -4.20
C THR A 51 -4.40 -22.73 -4.53
N ALA A 52 -3.09 -22.85 -4.79
CA ALA A 52 -2.45 -24.12 -5.10
C ALA A 52 -2.47 -25.11 -3.92
N GLU A 53 -2.45 -24.62 -2.69
CA GLU A 53 -2.53 -25.47 -1.48
C GLU A 53 -3.93 -26.12 -1.29
N ASN A 54 -4.93 -25.66 -2.06
CA ASN A 54 -6.28 -26.23 -2.08
C ASN A 54 -6.92 -26.41 -0.69
N ILE A 55 -6.67 -25.44 0.20
CA ILE A 55 -7.22 -25.43 1.56
C ILE A 55 -8.65 -24.91 1.49
N THR A 56 -9.58 -25.61 2.13
CA THR A 56 -10.99 -25.19 2.27
C THR A 56 -11.27 -24.82 3.71
N VAL A 57 -11.96 -23.70 3.91
CA VAL A 57 -12.36 -23.23 5.24
C VAL A 57 -13.37 -24.19 5.86
N PRO A 58 -13.11 -24.70 7.08
CA PRO A 58 -14.02 -25.63 7.77
C PRO A 58 -15.43 -25.07 7.98
N ASP A 59 -16.42 -25.96 8.09
CA ASP A 59 -17.83 -25.58 8.26
C ASP A 59 -18.13 -24.89 9.61
N ASP A 60 -17.28 -25.11 10.61
CA ASP A 60 -17.40 -24.52 11.95
C ASP A 60 -16.62 -23.20 12.11
N ALA A 61 -16.10 -22.67 11.01
CA ALA A 61 -15.48 -21.36 10.96
C ALA A 61 -16.51 -20.23 11.17
N SER A 62 -16.05 -19.08 11.66
CA SER A 62 -16.91 -17.92 11.92
C SER A 62 -17.44 -17.25 10.65
N ALA A 63 -16.78 -17.45 9.50
CA ALA A 63 -17.14 -16.92 8.20
C ALA A 63 -16.51 -17.74 7.07
N PHE A 64 -16.99 -17.58 5.84
CA PHE A 64 -16.42 -18.20 4.63
C PHE A 64 -16.34 -19.73 4.64
N ALA A 65 -17.11 -20.40 5.49
CA ALA A 65 -17.25 -21.86 5.53
C ALA A 65 -17.48 -22.45 4.13
N GLY A 66 -16.75 -23.52 3.80
CA GLY A 66 -16.79 -24.18 2.50
C GLY A 66 -16.13 -23.41 1.35
N GLN A 67 -15.62 -22.20 1.57
CA GLN A 67 -14.86 -21.46 0.55
C GLN A 67 -13.39 -21.86 0.57
N GLN A 68 -12.75 -21.77 -0.59
CA GLN A 68 -11.31 -22.00 -0.71
C GLN A 68 -10.52 -20.81 -0.17
N VAL A 69 -9.38 -21.08 0.46
CA VAL A 69 -8.45 -20.06 0.97
C VAL A 69 -7.68 -19.44 -0.19
N THR A 70 -8.22 -18.36 -0.75
CA THR A 70 -7.67 -17.68 -1.94
C THR A 70 -7.32 -16.21 -1.69
N GLY A 71 -7.57 -15.69 -0.50
CA GLY A 71 -7.30 -14.29 -0.18
C GLY A 71 -6.99 -14.04 1.29
N PRO A 72 -6.72 -12.78 1.64
CA PRO A 72 -6.30 -12.40 2.99
C PRO A 72 -7.36 -12.72 4.05
N LEU A 73 -8.64 -12.47 3.77
CA LEU A 73 -9.71 -12.70 4.75
C LEU A 73 -9.94 -14.19 4.99
N THR A 74 -10.00 -15.00 3.93
CA THR A 74 -10.13 -16.45 4.05
C THR A 74 -8.91 -17.07 4.74
N ALA A 75 -7.69 -16.57 4.48
CA ALA A 75 -6.48 -17.05 5.14
C ALA A 75 -6.46 -16.70 6.63
N TYR A 76 -6.90 -15.49 6.99
CA TYR A 76 -7.05 -15.08 8.38
C TYR A 76 -8.06 -15.95 9.13
N VAL A 77 -9.24 -16.18 8.54
CA VAL A 77 -10.29 -17.00 9.15
C VAL A 77 -9.87 -18.47 9.25
N GLN A 78 -9.17 -19.00 8.26
CA GLN A 78 -8.57 -20.33 8.33
C GLN A 78 -7.58 -20.44 9.49
N ALA A 79 -6.68 -19.46 9.63
CA ALA A 79 -5.68 -19.45 10.70
C ALA A 79 -6.36 -19.40 12.08
N GLU A 80 -7.46 -18.65 12.21
CA GLU A 80 -8.18 -18.59 13.48
C GLU A 80 -8.98 -19.86 13.77
N THR A 81 -9.54 -20.50 12.75
CA THR A 81 -10.22 -21.79 12.91
C THR A 81 -9.24 -22.89 13.35
N ILE A 82 -8.03 -22.89 12.79
CA ILE A 82 -6.94 -23.78 13.25
C ILE A 82 -6.59 -23.52 14.71
N ASN A 83 -6.58 -22.24 15.15
CA ASN A 83 -6.35 -21.89 16.56
C ASN A 83 -7.38 -22.53 17.47
N LYS A 84 -8.65 -22.38 17.11
CA LYS A 84 -9.78 -22.90 17.85
C LYS A 84 -9.64 -24.41 18.05
N HIS A 85 -9.42 -25.17 16.97
CA HIS A 85 -9.24 -26.63 17.07
C HIS A 85 -8.00 -27.02 17.86
N ALA A 86 -6.90 -26.28 17.74
CA ALA A 86 -5.68 -26.55 18.51
C ALA A 86 -5.89 -26.33 20.02
N LEU A 87 -6.58 -25.26 20.40
CA LEU A 87 -6.92 -24.96 21.79
C LEU A 87 -7.95 -25.95 22.35
N GLU A 88 -8.94 -26.35 21.56
CA GLU A 88 -9.88 -27.40 21.94
C GLU A 88 -9.16 -28.73 22.22
N ALA A 89 -8.21 -29.11 21.35
CA ALA A 89 -7.42 -30.33 21.53
C ALA A 89 -6.48 -30.29 22.74
N SER A 90 -5.99 -29.10 23.12
CA SER A 90 -5.06 -28.91 24.25
C SER A 90 -5.71 -28.52 25.57
N GLY A 91 -7.04 -28.44 25.62
CA GLY A 91 -7.76 -27.96 26.81
C GLY A 91 -7.48 -26.49 27.13
N GLY A 92 -7.26 -25.67 26.10
CA GLY A 92 -7.01 -24.23 26.20
C GLY A 92 -5.54 -23.83 26.37
N LYS A 93 -4.62 -24.80 26.36
CA LYS A 93 -3.18 -24.56 26.54
C LYS A 93 -2.48 -24.25 25.21
N THR A 94 -1.59 -23.28 25.22
CA THR A 94 -0.66 -23.01 24.13
C THR A 94 0.51 -24.01 24.12
N TYR A 95 1.28 -24.05 23.03
CA TYR A 95 2.42 -24.97 22.90
C TYR A 95 3.42 -24.87 24.06
N ALA A 96 3.65 -23.67 24.59
CA ALA A 96 4.58 -23.43 25.69
C ALA A 96 4.06 -23.91 27.06
N GLU A 97 2.76 -24.12 27.19
CA GLU A 97 2.08 -24.54 28.43
C GLU A 97 1.88 -26.06 28.51
N LEU A 98 2.24 -26.79 27.45
CA LEU A 98 2.16 -28.25 27.39
C LEU A 98 3.44 -28.90 27.88
N ASP A 99 3.29 -29.95 28.68
CA ASP A 99 4.40 -30.80 29.12
C ASP A 99 5.07 -31.45 27.90
N GLN A 100 6.38 -31.69 27.99
CA GLN A 100 7.17 -32.17 26.85
C GLN A 100 6.63 -33.48 26.24
N ASP A 101 6.08 -34.35 27.08
CA ASP A 101 5.55 -35.66 26.69
C ASP A 101 4.04 -35.65 26.42
N ASP A 102 3.40 -34.47 26.40
CA ASP A 102 1.97 -34.35 26.15
C ASP A 102 1.62 -34.84 24.73
N PRO A 103 0.62 -35.73 24.58
CA PRO A 103 0.29 -36.36 23.30
C PRO A 103 -0.17 -35.38 22.22
N VAL A 104 -0.72 -34.21 22.59
CA VAL A 104 -1.19 -33.20 21.62
C VAL A 104 -0.17 -32.09 21.36
N ARG A 105 0.99 -32.11 22.02
CA ARG A 105 2.03 -31.09 21.86
C ARG A 105 2.49 -30.92 20.42
N ASN A 106 2.67 -32.04 19.70
CA ASN A 106 3.02 -32.00 18.28
C ASN A 106 1.88 -31.39 17.45
N THR A 107 0.62 -31.68 17.75
CA THR A 107 -0.54 -31.11 17.05
C THR A 107 -0.60 -29.60 17.20
N VAL A 108 -0.44 -29.09 18.43
CA VAL A 108 -0.45 -27.63 18.70
C VAL A 108 0.75 -26.93 18.06
N MET A 109 1.90 -27.60 18.00
CA MET A 109 3.08 -27.09 17.29
C MET A 109 2.81 -26.94 15.79
N GLN A 110 2.27 -27.96 15.14
CA GLN A 110 1.93 -27.91 13.71
C GLN A 110 0.86 -26.85 13.41
N ALA A 111 -0.16 -26.75 14.27
CA ALA A 111 -1.17 -25.71 14.17
C ALA A 111 -0.53 -24.30 14.24
N SER A 112 0.42 -24.08 15.14
CA SER A 112 1.12 -22.80 15.27
C SER A 112 1.93 -22.46 14.01
N PHE A 113 2.61 -23.45 13.41
CA PHE A 113 3.35 -23.24 12.17
C PHE A 113 2.44 -22.93 10.98
N LEU A 114 1.34 -23.67 10.82
CA LEU A 114 0.39 -23.44 9.72
C LEU A 114 -0.31 -22.08 9.86
N ARG A 115 -0.63 -21.66 11.08
CA ARG A 115 -1.14 -20.32 11.34
C ARG A 115 -0.13 -19.23 11.01
N ALA A 116 1.13 -19.42 11.40
CA ALA A 116 2.18 -18.46 11.11
C ALA A 116 2.38 -18.30 9.59
N SER A 117 2.34 -19.38 8.81
CA SER A 117 2.44 -19.31 7.35
C SER A 117 1.23 -18.58 6.73
N LEU A 118 0.01 -18.90 7.17
CA LEU A 118 -1.21 -18.22 6.71
C LEU A 118 -1.19 -16.71 7.05
N TYR A 119 -0.78 -16.35 8.27
CA TYR A 119 -0.63 -14.94 8.67
C TYR A 119 0.48 -14.23 7.90
N THR A 120 1.56 -14.92 7.54
CA THR A 120 2.60 -14.37 6.67
C THR A 120 2.01 -14.01 5.31
N SER A 121 1.12 -14.83 4.74
CA SER A 121 0.39 -14.49 3.52
C SER A 121 -0.56 -13.29 3.71
N VAL A 122 -1.27 -13.19 4.84
CA VAL A 122 -2.12 -12.02 5.16
C VAL A 122 -1.29 -10.74 5.21
N VAL A 123 -0.13 -10.79 5.87
CA VAL A 123 0.81 -9.65 5.92
C VAL A 123 1.33 -9.30 4.53
N ALA A 124 1.67 -10.29 3.70
CA ALA A 124 2.12 -10.06 2.32
C ALA A 124 1.06 -9.31 1.49
N TYR A 125 -0.22 -9.67 1.62
CA TYR A 125 -1.32 -8.90 1.03
C TYR A 125 -1.37 -7.47 1.55
N GLY A 126 -1.25 -7.27 2.86
CA GLY A 126 -1.19 -5.94 3.48
C GLY A 126 -0.05 -5.08 2.92
N VAL A 127 1.15 -5.66 2.74
CA VAL A 127 2.31 -4.98 2.15
C VAL A 127 2.07 -4.62 0.69
N CYS A 128 1.41 -5.50 -0.09
CA CYS A 128 1.05 -5.20 -1.47
C CYS A 128 0.08 -4.01 -1.55
N LEU A 129 -0.95 -3.95 -0.70
CA LEU A 129 -1.87 -2.79 -0.65
C LEU A 129 -1.15 -1.52 -0.25
N PHE A 130 -0.26 -1.60 0.74
CA PHE A 130 0.55 -0.46 1.16
C PHE A 130 1.42 0.06 0.00
N ALA A 131 2.13 -0.83 -0.70
CA ALA A 131 2.96 -0.46 -1.84
C ALA A 131 2.15 0.18 -2.98
N ALA A 132 0.97 -0.37 -3.29
CA ALA A 132 0.07 0.21 -4.27
C ALA A 132 -0.43 1.61 -3.84
N ALA A 133 -0.82 1.78 -2.57
CA ALA A 133 -1.26 3.07 -2.04
C ALA A 133 -0.14 4.13 -2.08
N VAL A 134 1.09 3.75 -1.70
CA VAL A 134 2.26 4.63 -1.82
C VAL A 134 2.53 4.98 -3.28
N GLY A 135 2.36 4.03 -4.21
CA GLY A 135 2.49 4.28 -5.64
C GLY A 135 1.47 5.30 -6.15
N VAL A 136 0.21 5.21 -5.70
CA VAL A 136 -0.82 6.21 -6.01
C VAL A 136 -0.44 7.59 -5.47
N LEU A 137 0.05 7.68 -4.22
CA LEU A 137 0.50 8.95 -3.65
C LEU A 137 1.68 9.53 -4.44
N ALA A 138 2.66 8.72 -4.84
CA ALA A 138 3.78 9.15 -5.66
C ALA A 138 3.34 9.73 -7.02
N ILE A 139 2.34 9.12 -7.65
CA ILE A 139 1.73 9.64 -8.89
C ILE A 139 1.07 11.00 -8.63
N LEU A 140 0.28 11.12 -7.56
CA LEU A 140 -0.40 12.38 -7.22
C LEU A 140 0.61 13.50 -6.94
N PHE A 141 1.68 13.23 -6.19
CA PHE A 141 2.74 14.21 -5.93
C PHE A 141 3.51 14.56 -7.21
N GLY A 142 3.88 13.58 -8.02
CA GLY A 142 4.58 13.83 -9.29
C GLY A 142 3.73 14.66 -10.26
N TRP A 143 2.42 14.39 -10.30
CA TRP A 143 1.46 15.19 -11.07
C TRP A 143 1.33 16.62 -10.55
N ALA A 144 1.24 16.82 -9.23
CA ALA A 144 1.16 18.14 -8.62
C ALA A 144 2.42 18.97 -8.91
N ILE A 145 3.62 18.38 -8.74
CA ILE A 145 4.91 19.03 -9.03
C ILE A 145 4.97 19.46 -10.50
N ARG A 146 4.57 18.58 -11.42
CA ARG A 146 4.56 18.89 -12.85
C ARG A 146 3.63 20.06 -13.17
N ARG A 147 2.42 20.05 -12.62
CA ARG A 147 1.43 21.12 -12.82
C ARG A 147 1.94 22.47 -12.32
N LEU A 148 2.61 22.50 -11.17
CA LEU A 148 3.23 23.72 -10.63
C LEU A 148 4.38 24.22 -11.50
N ALA A 149 5.22 23.31 -12.02
CA ALA A 149 6.35 23.67 -12.89
C ALA A 149 5.93 24.20 -14.27
N ASP A 150 4.69 23.96 -14.69
CA ASP A 150 4.12 24.44 -15.95
C ASP A 150 3.33 25.76 -15.79
N THR A 151 3.23 26.32 -14.58
CA THR A 151 2.46 27.57 -14.33
C THR A 151 3.26 28.80 -14.80
N PRO A 152 2.68 29.69 -15.64
CA PRO A 152 3.36 30.90 -16.11
C PRO A 152 3.54 31.93 -14.98
N VAL A 153 4.66 32.66 -15.00
CA VAL A 153 4.95 33.73 -14.01
C VAL A 153 4.41 35.05 -14.53
N VAL A 154 3.60 35.74 -13.71
CA VAL A 154 3.12 37.11 -14.00
C VAL A 154 4.04 38.10 -13.29
N ILE A 155 4.69 38.98 -14.05
CA ILE A 155 5.52 40.05 -13.49
C ILE A 155 4.69 41.32 -13.42
N LYS A 156 4.28 41.71 -12.21
CA LYS A 156 3.68 43.02 -11.95
C LYS A 156 4.78 44.08 -11.84
N ARG A 157 4.84 45.00 -12.80
CA ARG A 157 5.77 46.13 -12.74
C ARG A 157 5.09 47.29 -12.01
N THR A 158 5.48 47.55 -10.76
CA THR A 158 5.03 48.74 -10.04
C THR A 158 5.73 49.97 -10.65
N ALA A 159 4.96 50.99 -11.03
CA ALA A 159 5.53 52.26 -11.50
C ALA A 159 6.32 52.90 -10.34
N PHE A 160 7.64 53.01 -10.50
CA PHE A 160 8.45 53.82 -9.59
C PHE A 160 8.13 55.28 -9.91
N ALA A 161 7.43 55.97 -9.01
CA ALA A 161 7.24 57.40 -9.13
C ALA A 161 8.64 58.05 -9.08
N ALA A 162 9.08 58.64 -10.19
CA ALA A 162 10.29 59.45 -10.20
C ALA A 162 10.09 60.57 -9.17
N ALA A 163 10.92 60.58 -8.13
CA ALA A 163 10.94 61.66 -7.15
C ALA A 163 11.28 62.98 -7.87
N PRO A 164 10.64 64.10 -7.45
CA PRO A 164 10.73 65.39 -8.15
C PRO A 164 12.13 65.98 -8.18
#